data_AF-A0AAF0UH05-F1
#
_entry.id   AF-A0AAF0UH05-F1
#
_cell.length_a   1.000
_cell.length_b   1.000
_cell.length_c   1.000
_cell.angle_alpha   90.00
_cell.angle_beta   90.00
_cell.angle_gamma   90.00
#
_symmetry.space_group_name_H-M   'P 1'
#
loop_
_entity.id
_entity.type
_entity.pdbx_description
1 polymer ?
#
loop_
_entity_poly.entity_id
_entity_poly.type
_entity_poly.pdbx_seq_one_letter_code
_entity_poly.pdbx_strand_id
1 'polypeptide(L)' 'MHLTNLTKKEIPFEWTKKCEESFQKVKTLLTTSPILALPVEGKEFIVYFDASPFWFGHYIDEG' A
#
# COMPACT_ATOMS: atom_id res chain seq x y z
N MET A 1 -13.59 14.29 8.74
CA MET A 1 -12.51 13.54 9.40
C MET A 1 -11.48 13.15 8.33
N HIS A 2 -10.18 13.24 8.61
CA HIS A 2 -9.08 12.83 7.71
C HIS A 2 -8.58 11.45 8.18
N LEU A 3 -8.03 10.60 7.29
CA LEU A 3 -7.52 9.27 7.67
C LEU A 3 -6.52 9.31 8.83
N THR A 4 -5.72 10.38 8.89
CA THR A 4 -4.74 10.66 9.97
C THR A 4 -5.36 10.88 11.35
N ASN A 5 -6.67 11.11 11.44
CA ASN A 5 -7.35 11.21 12.73
C ASN A 5 -7.67 9.83 13.33
N LEU A 6 -7.71 8.77 12.51
CA LEU A 6 -7.98 7.40 12.98
C LEU A 6 -6.80 6.82 13.78
N THR A 7 -5.60 7.37 13.61
CA THR A 7 -4.36 6.89 14.25
C THR A 7 -3.90 7.80 15.39
N LYS A 8 -4.67 8.83 15.74
CA LYS A 8 -4.34 9.74 16.85
C LYS A 8 -4.62 9.07 18.18
N LYS A 9 -3.66 9.19 19.10
CA LYS A 9 -3.82 8.73 20.49
C LYS A 9 -5.03 9.44 21.11
N GLU A 10 -5.80 8.70 21.91
CA GLU A 10 -6.97 9.20 22.66
C GLU A 10 -8.18 9.61 21.81
N ILE A 11 -8.16 9.39 20.49
CA ILE A 11 -9.34 9.55 19.63
C ILE A 11 -9.93 8.16 19.38
N PRO A 12 -11.24 7.95 19.62
CA PRO A 12 -11.90 6.70 19.27
C PRO A 12 -11.80 6.47 17.76
N PHE A 13 -11.45 5.26 17.37
CA PHE A 13 -11.40 4.87 15.97
C PHE A 13 -12.83 4.84 15.41
N GLU A 14 -13.16 5.82 14.56
CA GLU A 14 -14.47 5.91 13.93
C GLU A 14 -14.35 5.91 12.41
N TRP A 15 -14.76 4.81 11.78
CA TRP A 15 -14.75 4.70 10.33
C TRP A 15 -15.95 5.41 9.71
N THR A 16 -15.81 6.70 9.45
CA THR A 16 -16.86 7.49 8.81
C THR A 16 -16.89 7.29 7.30
N LYS A 17 -18.02 7.58 6.64
CA LYS A 17 -18.14 7.58 5.17
C LYS A 17 -17.07 8.45 4.49
N LYS A 18 -16.68 9.57 5.11
CA LYS A 18 -15.61 10.44 4.60
C LYS A 18 -14.22 9.81 4.69
N CYS A 19 -13.99 8.94 5.69
CA CYS A 19 -12.76 8.14 5.79
C CYS A 19 -12.71 7.12 4.64
N GLU A 20 -13.82 6.43 4.36
CA GLU A 20 -13.94 5.48 3.25
C GLU A 20 -13.67 6.15 1.90
N GLU A 21 -14.32 7.28 1.61
CA GLU A 21 -14.10 8.03 0.37
C GLU A 21 -12.64 8.47 0.19
N SER A 22 -11.96 8.84 1.29
CA SER A 22 -10.54 9.23 1.26
C SER A 22 -9.64 8.02 1.02
N PHE A 23 -9.95 6.89 1.65
CA PHE A 23 -9.22 5.64 1.47
C PHE A 23 -9.36 5.10 0.04
N GLN A 24 -10.57 5.11 -0.53
CA GLN A 24 -10.80 4.68 -1.91
C GLN A 24 -10.02 5.54 -2.91
N LYS A 25 -9.94 6.85 -2.70
CA LYS A 25 -9.11 7.74 -3.54
C LYS A 25 -7.63 7.34 -3.52
N VAL A 26 -7.08 7.07 -2.33
CA VAL A 26 -5.68 6.62 -2.19
C VAL A 26 -5.49 5.27 -2.89
N LYS A 27 -6.42 4.34 -2.70
CA LYS A 27 -6.40 3.04 -3.38
C LYS A 27 -6.40 3.20 -4.90
N THR A 28 -7.31 4.00 -5.44
CA THR A 28 -7.36 4.30 -6.87
C THR A 28 -6.02 4.85 -7.35
N LEU A 29 -5.49 5.91 -6.73
CA LEU A 29 -4.21 6.51 -7.13
C LEU A 29 -3.04 5.51 -7.12
N LEU A 30 -2.98 4.64 -6.11
CA LEU A 30 -1.94 3.60 -6.02
C LEU A 30 -2.12 2.51 -7.10
N THR A 31 -3.36 2.14 -7.42
CA THR A 31 -3.66 1.12 -8.43
C THR A 31 -3.63 1.65 -9.87
N THR A 32 -3.83 2.95 -10.09
CA THR A 32 -3.79 3.60 -11.40
C THR A 32 -2.42 4.20 -11.73
N SER A 33 -1.49 4.19 -10.78
CA SER A 33 -0.08 4.48 -11.07
C SER A 33 0.38 3.52 -12.18
N PRO A 34 1.16 3.98 -13.18
CA PRO A 34 1.61 3.11 -14.25
C PRO A 34 2.41 1.97 -13.62
N ILE A 35 1.78 0.79 -13.59
CA ILE A 35 2.41 -0.48 -13.27
C ILE A 35 3.58 -0.58 -14.25
N LEU A 36 4.79 -0.49 -13.70
CA LEU A 36 6.04 -1.03 -14.22
C LEU A 36 5.94 -1.35 -15.72
N ALA A 37 6.11 -0.32 -16.56
CA ALA A 37 6.16 -0.53 -18.00
C ALA A 37 7.20 -1.63 -18.28
N LEU A 38 6.81 -2.61 -19.11
CA LEU A 38 7.71 -3.70 -19.48
C LEU A 38 9.04 -3.13 -19.97
N PRO A 39 10.18 -3.65 -19.50
CA PRO A 39 11.46 -3.19 -19.96
C PRO A 39 11.56 -3.43 -21.48
N VAL A 40 11.79 -2.36 -22.23
CA VAL A 40 12.11 -2.41 -23.66
C VAL A 40 13.49 -3.05 -23.81
N GLU A 41 13.58 -4.10 -24.63
CA GLU A 41 14.83 -4.79 -24.93
C GLU A 41 15.92 -3.80 -25.39
N GLY A 42 17.13 -3.91 -24.83
CA GLY A 42 18.28 -3.08 -25.21
C GLY A 42 18.45 -1.76 -24.43
N LYS A 43 17.67 -1.51 -23.38
CA LYS A 43 17.88 -0.38 -22.46
C LYS A 43 18.35 -0.85 -21.09
N GLU A 44 19.16 -0.04 -20.42
CA GLU A 44 19.51 -0.27 -19.02
C GLU A 44 18.35 0.12 -18.11
N PHE A 45 18.07 -0.71 -17.11
CA PHE A 45 17.02 -0.46 -16.11
C PHE A 45 17.62 -0.47 -14.71
N ILE A 46 17.21 0.50 -13.89
CA ILE A 46 17.57 0.54 -12.47
C ILE A 46 16.43 -0.12 -11.69
N VAL A 47 16.72 -1.27 -11.08
CA VAL A 47 15.77 -1.99 -10.22
C VAL A 47 15.94 -1.50 -8.80
N TYR A 48 14.88 -0.91 -8.24
CA TYR A 48 14.81 -0.58 -6.82
C TYR A 48 14.12 -1.73 -6.09
N PHE A 49 14.85 -2.41 -5.20
CA PHE A 49 14.28 -3.45 -4.33
C PHE A 49 14.28 -2.93 -2.90
N ASP A 50 13.13 -3.02 -2.24
CA ASP A 50 13.02 -2.75 -0.81
C ASP A 50 13.22 -4.05 -0.03
N ALA A 51 14.34 -4.14 0.69
CA ALA A 51 14.67 -5.31 1.50
C ALA A 51 14.08 -5.14 2.91
N SER A 52 12.78 -5.41 3.06
CA SER A 52 12.18 -5.51 4.39
C SER A 52 12.57 -6.86 5.04
N PRO A 53 13.14 -6.88 6.26
CA PRO A 53 13.57 -8.13 6.91
C PRO A 53 12.42 -9.05 7.35
N PHE A 54 11.16 -8.65 7.18
CA PHE A 54 9.97 -9.37 7.65
C PHE A 54 9.33 -10.32 6.62
N TRP A 55 9.84 -10.39 5.39
CA TRP A 55 9.17 -11.14 4.31
C TRP A 55 9.30 -12.67 4.41
N PHE A 56 10.22 -13.19 5.24
CA PHE A 56 10.35 -14.63 5.49
C PHE A 56 9.40 -15.11 6.61
N GLY A 57 8.12 -14.78 6.49
CA GLY A 57 7.07 -15.43 7.26
C GLY A 57 6.63 -16.70 6.55
N HIS A 58 7.28 -17.83 6.85
CA HIS A 58 6.83 -19.15 6.42
C HIS A 58 5.45 -19.42 7.03
N TYR A 59 4.37 -19.29 6.24
CA TYR A 59 3.08 -19.87 6.58
C TYR A 59 3.07 -21.30 6.05
N ILE A 60 3.38 -22.25 6.93
CA ILE A 60 3.05 -23.66 6.72
C ILE A 60 1.73 -23.86 7.44
N ASP A 61 0.67 -24.05 6.67
CA ASP A 61 -0.60 -24.55 7.20
C ASP A 61 -0.53 -26.08 7.14
N GLU A 62 -0.37 -26.71 8.31
CA GLU A 62 -0.73 -28.12 8.50
C GLU A 62 -1.90 -28.16 9.49
N GLY A 63 -3.08 -28.48 8.95
CA GLY A 63 -4.35 -28.61 9.68
C GLY A 63 -5.53 -28.82 8.76
#